data_AF-A0A7Y1ZYU4-F1
#
_entry.id   AF-A0A7Y1ZYU4-F1
#
_cell.length_a   1.000
_cell.length_b   1.000
_cell.length_c   1.000
_cell.angle_alpha   90.00
_cell.angle_beta   90.00
_cell.angle_gamma   90.00
#
_symmetry.space_group_name_H-M   'P 1'
#
loop_
_entity.id
_entity.type
_entity.pdbx_description
1 polymer ?
#
loop_
_entity_poly.entity_id
_entity_poly.type
_entity_poly.pdbx_seq_one_letter_code
_entity_poly.pdbx_strand_id
1 'polypeptide(L)'
;MGDAVTTTSERTTARAPFAPWDRRDLPGMFDVAETARRVGNYKWAEMKLFEALGGWIATVPELDVKMRLGTHCYHHAWHAELWHKRLPELREMKPERLTQPANDAMVRFIDAMTEPEAPELTIEKLVGVYRVLIPHFIAAYTYHRNNTSEITDAPTIRSLTFILQDEFDDWRDGEMMLQSLITSESDVQRAAAHQAKLEAIMVEAGGIAGPGSIGPSTVNSGNEPTSTSTIEGDA
;
A
#
# COMPACT_ATOMS: atom_id res chain seq x y z
N MET A 1 -10.06 65.54 -14.88
CA MET A 1 -8.63 65.26 -15.05
C MET A 1 -8.34 64.08 -14.14
N GLY A 2 -8.27 62.87 -14.70
CA GLY A 2 -8.11 61.64 -13.93
C GLY A 2 -6.65 61.18 -13.96
N ASP A 3 -6.05 61.01 -12.79
CA ASP A 3 -4.73 60.42 -12.66
C ASP A 3 -4.88 58.93 -12.35
N ALA A 4 -4.72 58.12 -13.40
CA ALA A 4 -4.59 56.68 -13.27
C ALA A 4 -3.17 56.36 -12.76
N VAL A 5 -3.07 55.98 -11.48
CA VAL A 5 -1.86 55.38 -10.93
C VAL A 5 -1.62 54.06 -11.66
N THR A 6 -0.69 54.09 -12.60
CA THR A 6 -0.23 52.91 -13.32
C THR A 6 0.69 52.14 -12.37
N THR A 7 0.19 51.04 -11.82
CA THR A 7 1.01 50.07 -11.09
C THR A 7 1.96 49.39 -12.07
N THR A 8 3.22 49.83 -12.06
CA THR A 8 4.31 49.16 -12.78
C THR A 8 4.53 47.78 -12.17
N SER A 9 3.99 46.75 -12.82
CA SER A 9 4.34 45.36 -12.55
C SER A 9 5.82 45.17 -12.85
N GLU A 10 6.67 45.13 -11.82
CA GLU A 10 8.06 44.70 -11.95
C GLU A 10 8.09 43.27 -12.52
N ARG A 11 8.45 43.15 -13.80
CA ARG A 11 8.64 41.85 -14.44
C ARG A 11 9.93 41.25 -13.89
N THR A 12 9.79 40.37 -12.90
CA THR A 12 10.89 39.53 -12.43
C THR A 12 11.49 38.74 -13.59
N THR A 13 12.81 38.83 -13.77
CA THR A 13 13.57 38.07 -14.78
C THR A 13 13.92 36.66 -14.28
N ALA A 14 13.54 36.32 -13.05
CA ALA A 14 13.76 35.00 -12.50
C ALA A 14 12.87 33.98 -13.23
N ARG A 15 13.50 32.94 -13.77
CA ARG A 15 12.77 31.76 -14.24
C ARG A 15 11.97 31.21 -13.06
N ALA A 16 10.71 30.85 -13.29
CA ALA A 16 9.92 30.17 -12.28
C ALA A 16 10.73 28.96 -11.76
N PRO A 17 11.00 28.86 -10.45
CA PRO A 17 11.84 27.79 -9.91
C PRO A 17 11.15 26.42 -10.01
N PHE A 18 9.84 26.43 -10.22
CA PHE A 18 9.01 25.24 -10.36
C PHE A 18 8.71 24.96 -11.83
N ALA A 19 8.80 23.70 -12.20
CA ALA A 19 8.52 23.28 -13.55
C ALA A 19 7.03 23.50 -13.92
N PRO A 20 6.71 24.01 -15.11
CA PRO A 20 5.34 24.38 -15.52
C PRO A 20 4.35 23.21 -15.67
N TRP A 21 4.72 21.99 -15.28
CA TRP A 21 3.93 20.76 -15.46
C TRP A 21 3.46 20.08 -14.16
N ASP A 22 3.83 20.55 -12.97
CA ASP A 22 3.18 20.02 -11.75
C ASP A 22 1.80 20.67 -11.57
N ARG A 23 0.81 20.03 -12.21
CA ARG A 23 -0.61 20.43 -12.20
C ARG A 23 -1.45 19.58 -11.25
N ARG A 24 -0.84 18.86 -10.31
CA ARG A 24 -1.60 18.08 -9.32
C ARG A 24 -2.33 19.05 -8.39
N ASP A 25 -3.60 18.76 -8.09
CA ASP A 25 -4.39 19.54 -7.14
C ASP A 25 -3.71 19.51 -5.76
N LEU A 26 -3.44 20.68 -5.19
CA LEU A 26 -3.04 20.79 -3.79
C LEU A 26 -4.28 20.53 -2.92
N PRO A 27 -4.20 19.65 -1.90
CA PRO A 27 -2.99 19.10 -1.27
C PRO A 27 -2.56 17.68 -1.74
N GLY A 28 -3.16 17.12 -2.79
CA GLY A 28 -3.08 15.70 -3.19
C GLY A 28 -4.44 15.01 -3.04
N MET A 29 -4.54 13.71 -3.38
CA MET A 29 -5.81 12.96 -3.22
C MET A 29 -6.11 12.56 -1.76
N PHE A 30 -5.07 12.47 -0.92
CA PHE A 30 -5.20 12.03 0.47
C PHE A 30 -4.98 13.20 1.41
N ASP A 31 -5.91 13.37 2.35
CA ASP A 31 -5.69 14.23 3.51
C ASP A 31 -4.79 13.54 4.56
N VAL A 32 -4.42 14.28 5.59
CA VAL A 32 -3.53 13.77 6.66
C VAL A 32 -4.13 12.54 7.37
N ALA A 33 -5.45 12.51 7.56
CA ALA A 33 -6.12 11.43 8.28
C ALA A 33 -6.13 10.14 7.44
N GLU A 34 -6.42 10.25 6.15
CA GLU A 34 -6.39 9.12 5.22
C GLU A 34 -4.95 8.61 5.01
N THR A 35 -3.97 9.49 4.91
CA THR A 35 -2.54 9.10 4.90
C THR A 35 -2.16 8.35 6.18
N ALA A 36 -2.52 8.88 7.36
CA ALA A 36 -2.22 8.24 8.64
C ALA A 36 -2.88 6.86 8.77
N ARG A 37 -4.12 6.71 8.31
CA ARG A 37 -4.84 5.45 8.27
C ARG A 37 -4.11 4.42 7.40
N ARG A 38 -3.82 4.77 6.14
CA ARG A 38 -3.09 3.90 5.20
C ARG A 38 -1.73 3.48 5.74
N VAL A 39 -0.94 4.42 6.24
CA VAL A 39 0.38 4.14 6.84
C VAL A 39 0.25 3.19 8.02
N GLY A 40 -0.78 3.33 8.85
CA GLY A 40 -1.09 2.42 9.95
C GLY A 40 -1.39 1.00 9.47
N ASN A 41 -2.20 0.86 8.41
CA ASN A 41 -2.50 -0.41 7.77
C ASN A 41 -1.26 -1.06 7.14
N TYR A 42 -0.45 -0.27 6.45
CA TYR A 42 0.81 -0.73 5.84
C TYR A 42 1.76 -1.25 6.90
N LYS A 43 2.02 -0.48 7.96
CA LYS A 43 2.85 -0.93 9.07
C LYS A 43 2.36 -2.25 9.65
N TRP A 44 1.06 -2.40 9.86
CA TRP A 44 0.50 -3.66 10.37
C TRP A 44 0.79 -4.83 9.42
N ALA A 45 0.53 -4.66 8.12
CA ALA A 45 0.73 -5.71 7.12
C ALA A 45 2.22 -6.08 6.96
N GLU A 46 3.12 -5.08 6.93
CA GLU A 46 4.57 -5.27 6.88
C GLU A 46 5.09 -6.04 8.09
N MET A 47 4.61 -5.69 9.30
CA MET A 47 4.95 -6.43 10.51
C MET A 47 4.47 -7.88 10.45
N LYS A 48 3.29 -8.15 9.88
CA LYS A 48 2.78 -9.50 9.72
C LYS A 48 3.56 -10.32 8.71
N LEU A 49 3.99 -9.71 7.61
CA LEU A 49 4.84 -10.40 6.66
C LEU A 49 6.23 -10.68 7.26
N PHE A 50 6.82 -9.71 7.96
CA PHE A 50 8.05 -9.91 8.73
C PHE A 50 7.94 -11.11 9.70
N GLU A 51 6.88 -11.17 10.52
CA GLU A 51 6.63 -12.27 11.47
C GLU A 51 6.52 -13.62 10.74
N ALA A 52 5.76 -13.68 9.64
CA ALA A 52 5.56 -14.90 8.86
C ALA A 52 6.87 -15.40 8.25
N LEU A 53 7.62 -14.53 7.56
CA LEU A 53 8.91 -14.89 6.97
C LEU A 53 9.91 -15.33 8.04
N GLY A 54 9.99 -14.59 9.15
CA GLY A 54 10.83 -14.91 10.31
C GLY A 54 10.56 -16.31 10.87
N GLY A 55 9.28 -16.69 11.02
CA GLY A 55 8.88 -18.02 11.47
C GLY A 55 9.25 -19.12 10.48
N TRP A 56 9.06 -18.88 9.19
CA TRP A 56 9.28 -19.89 8.16
C TRP A 56 10.74 -20.18 7.81
N ILE A 57 11.67 -19.23 8.03
CA ILE A 57 13.11 -19.45 7.84
C ILE A 57 13.58 -20.71 8.58
N ALA A 58 13.00 -21.00 9.76
CA ALA A 58 13.33 -22.17 10.55
C ALA A 58 12.75 -23.49 10.01
N THR A 59 11.65 -23.43 9.24
CA THR A 59 10.84 -24.62 8.91
C THR A 59 10.92 -25.06 7.44
N VAL A 60 11.14 -24.14 6.49
CA VAL A 60 11.27 -24.53 5.08
C VAL A 60 12.50 -25.44 4.88
N PRO A 61 12.50 -26.44 4.00
CA PRO A 61 13.66 -27.32 3.80
C PRO A 61 14.71 -26.76 2.84
N GLU A 62 14.33 -25.94 1.86
CA GLU A 62 15.21 -25.49 0.77
C GLU A 62 16.16 -24.38 1.23
N LEU A 63 17.48 -24.59 1.09
CA LEU A 63 18.51 -23.68 1.62
C LEU A 63 18.54 -22.33 0.90
N ASP A 64 18.39 -22.33 -0.41
CA ASP A 64 18.29 -21.13 -1.24
C ASP A 64 17.06 -20.30 -0.86
N VAL A 65 15.91 -20.95 -0.63
CA VAL A 65 14.70 -20.29 -0.13
C VAL A 65 14.95 -19.65 1.24
N LYS A 66 15.55 -20.37 2.19
CA LYS A 66 15.90 -19.82 3.53
C LYS A 66 16.70 -18.53 3.43
N MET A 67 17.74 -18.54 2.60
CA MET A 67 18.63 -17.38 2.46
C MET A 67 17.86 -16.16 1.97
N ARG A 68 16.98 -16.33 0.97
CA ARG A 68 16.17 -15.23 0.43
C ARG A 68 15.11 -14.76 1.42
N LEU A 69 14.41 -15.68 2.09
CA LEU A 69 13.46 -15.31 3.14
C LEU A 69 14.14 -14.51 4.26
N GLY A 70 15.39 -14.82 4.61
CA GLY A 70 16.18 -14.04 5.56
C GLY A 70 16.40 -12.58 5.13
N THR A 71 16.73 -12.36 3.87
CA THR A 71 16.89 -11.02 3.30
C THR A 71 15.55 -10.27 3.27
N HIS A 72 14.49 -10.87 2.73
CA HIS A 72 13.20 -10.20 2.60
C HIS A 72 12.55 -9.94 3.98
N CYS A 73 12.75 -10.83 4.95
CA CYS A 73 12.37 -10.62 6.35
C CYS A 73 12.99 -9.33 6.92
N TYR A 74 14.27 -9.08 6.65
CA TYR A 74 14.91 -7.83 7.05
C TYR A 74 14.30 -6.60 6.35
N HIS A 75 14.00 -6.70 5.06
CA HIS A 75 13.34 -5.62 4.31
C HIS A 75 11.99 -5.24 4.94
N HIS A 76 11.09 -6.20 5.16
CA HIS A 76 9.77 -5.91 5.75
C HIS A 76 9.86 -5.38 7.20
N ALA A 77 10.84 -5.82 7.98
CA ALA A 77 11.13 -5.22 9.29
C ALA A 77 11.52 -3.74 9.16
N TRP A 78 12.36 -3.42 8.17
CA TRP A 78 12.78 -2.05 7.89
C TRP A 78 11.64 -1.19 7.31
N HIS A 79 10.79 -1.74 6.43
CA HIS A 79 9.61 -1.08 5.90
C HIS A 79 8.63 -0.72 7.02
N ALA A 80 8.36 -1.65 7.94
CA ALA A 80 7.55 -1.41 9.13
C ALA A 80 8.12 -0.26 9.99
N GLU A 81 9.44 -0.17 10.13
CA GLU A 81 10.11 0.92 10.85
C GLU A 81 10.01 2.27 10.10
N LEU A 82 10.11 2.27 8.77
CA LEU A 82 9.85 3.48 7.97
C LEU A 82 8.43 3.98 8.18
N TRP A 83 7.43 3.10 8.14
CA TRP A 83 6.04 3.47 8.45
C TRP A 83 5.85 3.90 9.89
N HIS A 84 6.54 3.24 10.83
CA HIS A 84 6.51 3.62 12.22
C HIS A 84 6.98 5.06 12.40
N LYS A 85 8.05 5.50 11.73
CA LYS A 85 8.53 6.89 11.78
C LYS A 85 7.57 7.89 11.15
N ARG A 86 6.83 7.50 10.10
CA ARG A 86 5.81 8.36 9.48
C ARG A 86 4.64 8.66 10.43
N LEU A 87 4.21 7.68 11.24
CA LEU A 87 3.04 7.84 12.11
C LEU A 87 3.17 8.98 13.15
N PRO A 88 4.27 9.11 13.94
CA PRO A 88 4.50 10.23 14.83
C PRO A 88 4.57 11.59 14.13
N GLU A 89 5.08 11.63 12.90
CA GLU A 89 5.22 12.89 12.15
C GLU A 89 3.87 13.48 11.70
N LEU A 90 2.83 12.64 11.56
CA LEU A 90 1.50 13.08 11.11
C LEU A 90 0.63 13.74 12.21
N ARG A 91 1.12 13.85 13.46
CA ARG A 91 0.59 14.58 14.65
C ARG A 91 -0.87 14.34 15.11
N GLU A 92 -1.05 14.36 16.44
CA GLU A 92 -2.27 14.15 17.27
C GLU A 92 -2.88 12.72 17.37
N MET A 93 -2.21 11.69 16.86
CA MET A 93 -2.73 10.31 16.98
C MET A 93 -1.71 9.39 17.68
N LYS A 94 -2.19 8.57 18.63
CA LYS A 94 -1.34 7.57 19.32
C LYS A 94 -0.97 6.47 18.32
N PRO A 95 0.32 6.22 17.99
CA PRO A 95 0.73 5.27 16.96
C PRO A 95 0.20 3.84 17.16
N GLU A 96 0.03 3.43 18.42
CA GLU A 96 -0.50 2.11 18.78
C GLU A 96 -1.98 1.97 18.42
N ARG A 97 -2.72 3.08 18.34
CA ARG A 97 -4.11 3.10 17.89
C ARG A 97 -4.24 3.17 16.37
N LEU A 98 -3.15 3.41 15.64
CA LEU A 98 -3.16 3.50 14.19
C LEU A 98 -2.60 2.24 13.51
N THR A 99 -1.71 1.51 14.17
CA THR A 99 -1.18 0.24 13.64
C THR A 99 -2.25 -0.85 13.80
N GLN A 100 -3.18 -0.92 12.86
CA GLN A 100 -4.30 -1.86 12.86
C GLN A 100 -4.47 -2.52 11.49
N PRO A 101 -5.03 -3.74 11.40
CA PRO A 101 -5.46 -4.28 10.12
C PRO A 101 -6.48 -3.36 9.46
N ALA A 102 -6.58 -3.42 8.12
CA ALA A 102 -7.58 -2.62 7.41
C ALA A 102 -9.01 -3.01 7.77
N ASN A 103 -9.24 -4.31 8.00
CA ASN A 103 -10.51 -4.91 8.39
C ASN A 103 -10.26 -6.38 8.81
N ASP A 104 -11.32 -7.06 9.24
CA ASP A 104 -11.26 -8.48 9.64
C ASP A 104 -10.85 -9.41 8.49
N ALA A 105 -11.14 -9.04 7.24
CA ALA A 105 -10.74 -9.83 6.07
C ALA A 105 -9.20 -9.82 5.90
N MET A 106 -8.52 -8.71 6.19
CA MET A 106 -7.04 -8.69 6.23
C MET A 106 -6.47 -9.59 7.33
N VAL A 107 -7.14 -9.70 8.49
CA VAL A 107 -6.73 -10.65 9.54
C VAL A 107 -6.86 -12.08 9.02
N ARG A 108 -8.02 -12.44 8.46
CA ARG A 108 -8.26 -13.76 7.87
C ARG A 108 -7.31 -14.08 6.72
N PHE A 109 -6.91 -13.07 5.94
CA PHE A 109 -5.93 -13.23 4.88
C PHE A 109 -4.59 -13.67 5.44
N ILE A 110 -4.07 -12.97 6.47
CA ILE A 110 -2.80 -13.33 7.12
C ILE A 110 -2.90 -14.73 7.75
N ASP A 111 -4.01 -15.05 8.42
CA ASP A 111 -4.23 -16.38 8.98
C ASP A 111 -4.21 -17.46 7.88
N ALA A 112 -4.92 -17.26 6.77
CA ALA A 112 -4.96 -18.21 5.65
C ALA A 112 -3.64 -18.33 4.89
N MET A 113 -2.87 -17.24 4.80
CA MET A 113 -1.54 -17.22 4.19
C MET A 113 -0.51 -17.95 5.07
N THR A 114 -0.69 -17.90 6.39
CA THR A 114 0.21 -18.54 7.36
C THR A 114 -0.18 -19.97 7.75
N GLU A 115 -1.42 -20.38 7.47
CA GLU A 115 -1.96 -21.74 7.65
C GLU A 115 -1.08 -22.88 7.10
N PRO A 116 -0.37 -22.75 5.96
CA PRO A 116 0.55 -23.79 5.48
C PRO A 116 1.80 -23.93 6.38
N GLU A 117 1.67 -24.58 7.53
CA GLU A 117 2.75 -24.69 8.52
C GLU A 117 3.79 -25.75 8.16
N ALA A 118 3.36 -26.86 7.55
CA ALA A 118 4.22 -28.02 7.33
C ALA A 118 5.42 -27.71 6.41
N PRO A 119 6.62 -28.29 6.67
CA PRO A 119 7.84 -27.99 5.91
C PRO A 119 7.71 -28.17 4.40
N GLU A 120 6.97 -29.17 3.94
CA GLU A 120 6.76 -29.52 2.53
C GLU A 120 5.82 -28.58 1.76
N LEU A 121 5.20 -27.62 2.45
CA LEU A 121 4.28 -26.64 1.87
C LEU A 121 4.99 -25.33 1.46
N THR A 122 6.24 -25.42 1.01
CA THR A 122 7.00 -24.23 0.56
C THR A 122 6.29 -23.52 -0.59
N ILE A 123 5.72 -24.25 -1.55
CA ILE A 123 4.98 -23.65 -2.67
C ILE A 123 3.84 -22.77 -2.18
N GLU A 124 3.02 -23.25 -1.26
CA GLU A 124 1.88 -22.51 -0.71
C GLU A 124 2.34 -21.24 0.02
N LYS A 125 3.37 -21.36 0.87
CA LYS A 125 3.98 -20.21 1.57
C LYS A 125 4.46 -19.14 0.59
N LEU A 126 5.22 -19.53 -0.43
CA LEU A 126 5.77 -18.61 -1.42
C LEU A 126 4.66 -17.99 -2.31
N VAL A 127 3.65 -18.77 -2.68
CA VAL A 127 2.50 -18.25 -3.44
C VAL A 127 1.80 -17.13 -2.67
N GLY A 128 1.52 -17.35 -1.38
CA GLY A 128 0.84 -16.35 -0.57
C GLY A 128 1.58 -15.03 -0.47
N VAL A 129 2.92 -15.09 -0.36
CA VAL A 129 3.76 -13.89 -0.28
C VAL A 129 3.97 -13.25 -1.66
N TYR A 130 4.55 -13.99 -2.61
CA TYR A 130 5.09 -13.42 -3.85
C TYR A 130 4.08 -13.34 -4.99
N ARG A 131 2.98 -14.10 -4.95
CA ARG A 131 1.92 -14.00 -5.96
C ARG A 131 0.67 -13.28 -5.48
N VAL A 132 0.55 -13.01 -4.19
CA VAL A 132 -0.60 -12.28 -3.62
C VAL A 132 -0.13 -11.08 -2.83
N LEU A 133 0.43 -11.24 -1.63
CA LEU A 133 0.63 -10.11 -0.71
C LEU A 133 1.57 -9.02 -1.26
N ILE A 134 2.77 -9.36 -1.75
CA ILE A 134 3.74 -8.41 -2.30
C ILE A 134 3.20 -7.68 -3.54
N PRO A 135 2.59 -8.35 -4.54
CA PRO A 135 1.90 -7.65 -5.62
C PRO A 135 0.87 -6.62 -5.14
N HIS A 136 0.13 -6.91 -4.06
CA HIS A 136 -0.81 -5.96 -3.45
C HIS A 136 -0.10 -4.81 -2.71
N PHE A 137 1.08 -5.02 -2.09
CA PHE A 137 1.95 -3.94 -1.62
C PHE A 137 2.37 -3.02 -2.75
N ILE A 138 2.97 -3.58 -3.81
CA ILE A 138 3.43 -2.84 -4.99
C ILE A 138 2.29 -1.97 -5.55
N ALA A 139 1.10 -2.54 -5.71
CA ALA A 139 -0.03 -1.83 -6.29
C ALA A 139 -0.54 -0.69 -5.38
N ALA A 140 -0.74 -0.95 -4.09
CA ALA A 140 -1.20 0.06 -3.13
C ALA A 140 -0.16 1.18 -2.89
N TYR A 141 1.12 0.82 -2.82
CA TYR A 141 2.22 1.78 -2.64
C TYR A 141 2.42 2.65 -3.89
N THR A 142 2.35 2.05 -5.07
CA THR A 142 2.39 2.80 -6.34
C THR A 142 1.22 3.75 -6.45
N TYR A 143 0.01 3.28 -6.10
CA TYR A 143 -1.19 4.12 -6.09
C TYR A 143 -1.05 5.27 -5.09
N HIS A 144 -0.61 5.00 -3.85
CA HIS A 144 -0.40 6.04 -2.86
C HIS A 144 0.60 7.08 -3.39
N ARG A 145 1.77 6.64 -3.85
CA ARG A 145 2.85 7.51 -4.33
C ARG A 145 2.40 8.44 -5.45
N ASN A 146 1.64 7.93 -6.42
CA ASN A 146 1.20 8.70 -7.58
C ASN A 146 0.14 9.76 -7.23
N ASN A 147 -0.56 9.59 -6.11
CA ASN A 147 -1.66 10.46 -5.67
C ASN A 147 -1.27 11.36 -4.48
N THR A 148 -0.06 11.22 -3.95
CA THR A 148 0.52 12.11 -2.93
C THR A 148 1.17 13.33 -3.59
N SER A 149 1.02 14.51 -2.99
CA SER A 149 1.69 15.73 -3.44
C SER A 149 3.13 15.81 -2.92
N GLU A 150 4.06 16.13 -3.83
CA GLU A 150 5.47 16.38 -3.49
C GLU A 150 5.66 17.67 -2.67
N ILE A 151 4.70 18.59 -2.72
CA ILE A 151 4.79 19.86 -1.99
C ILE A 151 4.41 19.67 -0.52
N THR A 152 3.37 18.89 -0.25
CA THR A 152 2.79 18.76 1.09
C THR A 152 3.26 17.51 1.84
N ASP A 153 3.62 16.44 1.13
CA ASP A 153 4.02 15.16 1.76
C ASP A 153 5.12 14.42 0.97
N ALA A 154 6.15 15.16 0.53
CA ALA A 154 7.40 14.59 -0.01
C ALA A 154 8.03 13.48 0.85
N PRO A 155 8.03 13.55 2.20
CA PRO A 155 8.61 12.49 3.02
C PRO A 155 7.93 11.12 2.84
N THR A 156 6.60 11.07 2.67
CA THR A 156 5.90 9.80 2.38
C THR A 156 6.28 9.26 1.01
N ILE A 157 6.38 10.12 -0.01
CA ILE A 157 6.85 9.72 -1.35
C ILE A 157 8.26 9.13 -1.28
N ARG A 158 9.13 9.69 -0.44
CA ARG A 158 10.48 9.17 -0.23
C ARG A 158 10.46 7.76 0.36
N SER A 159 9.69 7.52 1.43
CA SER A 159 9.55 6.18 2.01
C SER A 159 9.00 5.18 1.00
N LEU A 160 7.92 5.54 0.29
CA LEU A 160 7.32 4.70 -0.76
C LEU A 160 8.32 4.33 -1.85
N THR A 161 9.19 5.26 -2.25
CA THR A 161 10.17 5.01 -3.31
C THR A 161 11.22 3.98 -2.88
N PHE A 162 11.67 4.01 -1.62
CA PHE A 162 12.60 2.99 -1.11
C PHE A 162 11.93 1.63 -0.99
N ILE A 163 10.75 1.60 -0.38
CA ILE A 163 10.01 0.35 -0.14
C ILE A 163 9.68 -0.32 -1.48
N LEU A 164 9.17 0.44 -2.46
CA LEU A 164 8.84 -0.10 -3.78
C LEU A 164 10.04 -0.73 -4.49
N GLN A 165 11.24 -0.19 -4.31
CA GLN A 165 12.44 -0.79 -4.90
C GLN A 165 12.67 -2.20 -4.36
N ASP A 166 12.62 -2.35 -3.03
CA ASP A 166 12.77 -3.65 -2.37
C ASP A 166 11.63 -4.60 -2.78
N GLU A 167 10.37 -4.13 -2.75
CA GLU A 167 9.20 -4.95 -3.12
C GLU A 167 9.30 -5.49 -4.55
N PHE A 168 9.76 -4.70 -5.51
CA PHE A 168 9.96 -5.18 -6.89
C PHE A 168 11.08 -6.21 -7.00
N ASP A 169 12.19 -5.99 -6.29
CA ASP A 169 13.33 -6.92 -6.30
C ASP A 169 12.97 -8.23 -5.58
N ASP A 170 12.32 -8.16 -4.42
CA ASP A 170 11.87 -9.30 -3.63
C ASP A 170 10.77 -10.09 -4.35
N TRP A 171 9.83 -9.42 -5.03
CA TRP A 171 8.83 -10.05 -5.88
C TRP A 171 9.48 -10.88 -6.99
N ARG A 172 10.41 -10.28 -7.73
CA ARG A 172 11.13 -10.95 -8.83
C ARG A 172 11.88 -12.17 -8.30
N ASP A 173 12.65 -12.00 -7.23
CA ASP A 173 13.47 -13.06 -6.66
C ASP A 173 12.58 -14.19 -6.11
N GLY A 174 11.45 -13.85 -5.47
CA GLY A 174 10.45 -14.78 -4.97
C GLY A 174 9.75 -15.59 -6.06
N GLU A 175 9.31 -14.94 -7.13
CA GLU A 175 8.69 -15.62 -8.27
C GLU A 175 9.70 -16.56 -8.96
N MET A 176 10.98 -16.16 -9.06
CA MET A 176 12.03 -17.05 -9.60
C MET A 176 12.21 -18.32 -8.75
N MET A 177 12.20 -18.21 -7.41
CA MET A 177 12.24 -19.38 -6.52
C MET A 177 10.99 -20.25 -6.67
N LEU A 178 9.81 -19.63 -6.78
CA LEU A 178 8.58 -20.39 -6.95
C LEU A 178 8.57 -21.17 -8.27
N GLN A 179 9.07 -20.58 -9.36
CA GLN A 179 9.20 -21.27 -10.64
C GLN A 179 10.20 -22.42 -10.62
N SER A 180 11.25 -22.38 -9.77
CA SER A 180 12.17 -23.51 -9.64
C SER A 180 11.56 -24.71 -8.90
N LEU A 181 10.57 -24.47 -8.04
CA LEU A 181 9.86 -25.51 -7.28
C LEU A 181 8.70 -26.14 -8.07
N ILE A 182 8.05 -25.38 -8.96
CA ILE A 182 6.93 -25.87 -9.77
C ILE A 182 7.48 -26.69 -10.94
N THR A 183 7.52 -28.01 -10.78
CA THR A 183 8.10 -28.92 -11.79
C THR A 183 7.13 -29.97 -12.32
N SER A 184 5.92 -30.04 -11.74
CA SER A 184 4.88 -30.97 -12.13
C SER A 184 3.51 -30.30 -12.29
N GLU A 185 2.58 -30.96 -12.97
CA GLU A 185 1.19 -30.50 -13.07
C GLU A 185 0.53 -30.39 -11.68
N SER A 186 0.86 -31.29 -10.75
CA SER A 186 0.36 -31.25 -9.38
C SER A 186 0.82 -29.98 -8.66
N ASP A 187 2.06 -29.54 -8.86
CA ASP A 187 2.58 -28.31 -8.25
C ASP A 187 1.86 -27.07 -8.80
N VAL A 188 1.60 -27.04 -10.11
CA VAL A 188 0.81 -25.99 -10.77
C VAL A 188 -0.58 -25.91 -10.16
N GLN A 189 -1.26 -27.05 -9.99
CA GLN A 189 -2.61 -27.10 -9.42
C GLN A 189 -2.64 -26.60 -7.98
N ARG A 190 -1.69 -27.03 -7.14
CA ARG A 190 -1.55 -26.57 -5.75
C ARG A 190 -1.32 -25.06 -5.66
N ALA A 191 -0.38 -24.55 -6.45
CA ALA A 191 -0.07 -23.13 -6.47
C ALA A 191 -1.28 -22.28 -6.91
N ALA A 192 -1.94 -22.68 -8.00
CA ALA A 192 -3.12 -21.97 -8.51
C ALA A 192 -4.30 -22.01 -7.54
N ALA A 193 -4.57 -23.16 -6.92
CA ALA A 193 -5.66 -23.32 -5.96
C ALA A 193 -5.44 -22.45 -4.71
N HIS A 194 -4.21 -22.43 -4.19
CA HIS A 194 -3.88 -21.60 -3.04
C HIS A 194 -3.95 -20.10 -3.36
N GLN A 195 -3.41 -19.69 -4.51
CA GLN A 195 -3.49 -18.30 -4.98
C GLN A 195 -4.95 -17.85 -5.10
N ALA A 196 -5.81 -18.65 -5.73
CA ALA A 196 -7.22 -18.33 -5.91
C ALA A 196 -7.96 -18.18 -4.56
N LYS A 197 -7.69 -19.06 -3.58
CA LYS A 197 -8.24 -18.94 -2.22
C LYS A 197 -7.85 -17.61 -1.57
N LEU A 198 -6.58 -17.24 -1.65
CA LEU A 198 -6.06 -16.01 -1.02
C LEU A 198 -6.55 -14.74 -1.72
N GLU A 199 -6.57 -14.72 -3.05
CA GLU A 199 -7.08 -13.57 -3.82
C GLU A 199 -8.56 -13.30 -3.53
N ALA A 200 -9.37 -14.35 -3.33
CA ALA A 200 -10.77 -14.18 -2.95
C ALA A 200 -10.92 -13.42 -1.61
N ILE A 201 -10.06 -13.71 -0.62
CA ILE A 201 -10.05 -12.99 0.65
C ILE A 201 -9.52 -11.57 0.47
N MET A 202 -8.50 -11.36 -0.38
CA MET A 202 -7.95 -10.03 -0.65
C MET A 202 -8.94 -9.11 -1.36
N VAL A 203 -9.77 -9.65 -2.25
CA VAL A 203 -10.91 -8.93 -2.86
C VAL A 203 -11.92 -8.50 -1.80
N GLU A 204 -12.28 -9.40 -0.87
CA GLU A 204 -13.17 -9.07 0.25
C GLU A 204 -12.56 -7.97 1.14
N ALA A 205 -11.25 -8.04 1.39
CA ALA A 205 -10.53 -7.03 2.14
C ALA A 205 -10.51 -5.67 1.42
N GLY A 206 -10.65 -5.63 0.10
CA GLY A 206 -10.49 -4.42 -0.71
C GLY A 206 -9.02 -4.02 -0.88
N GLY A 207 -8.08 -4.95 -0.67
CA GLY A 207 -6.64 -4.70 -0.64
C GLY A 207 -6.09 -4.39 0.77
N ILE A 208 -4.77 -4.20 0.85
CA ILE A 208 -4.04 -4.09 2.12
C ILE A 208 -4.40 -2.88 3.00
N ALA A 209 -4.98 -1.83 2.41
CA ALA A 209 -5.47 -0.64 3.10
C ALA A 209 -7.01 -0.59 3.15
N GLY A 210 -7.69 -1.70 2.88
CA GLY A 210 -9.15 -1.75 2.86
C GLY A 210 -9.73 -1.16 1.58
N PRO A 211 -11.06 -0.93 1.52
CA PRO A 211 -11.69 -0.24 0.40
C PRO A 211 -10.96 1.06 0.05
N GLY A 212 -10.62 1.21 -1.23
CA GLY A 212 -9.82 2.32 -1.73
C GLY A 212 -8.30 2.09 -1.68
N SER A 213 -7.83 0.88 -1.38
CA SER A 213 -6.40 0.53 -1.50
C SER A 213 -5.84 0.94 -2.87
N ILE A 214 -6.64 0.72 -3.91
CA ILE A 214 -6.43 1.22 -5.27
C ILE A 214 -7.75 1.84 -5.76
N GLY A 215 -7.68 3.06 -6.29
CA GLY A 215 -8.84 3.78 -6.82
C GLY A 215 -9.78 4.34 -5.74
N PRO A 216 -10.85 5.04 -6.15
CA PRO A 216 -11.87 5.53 -5.23
C PRO A 216 -12.67 4.37 -4.63
N SER A 217 -12.93 4.43 -3.32
CA SER A 217 -13.77 3.46 -2.62
C SER A 217 -15.19 3.49 -3.21
N THR A 218 -15.67 2.38 -3.77
CA THR A 218 -17.03 2.25 -4.31
C THR A 218 -18.11 2.12 -3.23
N VAL A 219 -17.80 2.46 -1.98
CA VAL A 219 -18.76 2.47 -0.88
C VAL A 219 -19.70 3.66 -1.09
N ASN A 220 -20.78 3.42 -1.83
CA ASN A 220 -21.96 4.23 -2.07
C ASN A 220 -21.87 5.71 -1.61
N SER A 221 -21.70 6.60 -2.58
CA SER A 221 -22.35 7.91 -2.61
C SER A 221 -23.87 7.73 -2.70
N GLY A 222 -24.46 7.11 -1.68
CA GLY A 222 -25.88 6.89 -1.52
C GLY A 222 -26.41 7.80 -0.42
N ASN A 223 -27.19 8.80 -0.84
CA ASN A 223 -28.08 9.62 -0.02
C ASN A 223 -27.52 10.94 0.55
N GLU A 224 -27.18 11.89 -0.32
CA GLU A 224 -27.53 13.30 -0.04
C GLU A 224 -28.85 13.62 -0.77
N PRO A 225 -29.94 13.95 -0.06
CA PRO A 225 -31.14 14.41 -0.73
C PRO A 225 -30.83 15.78 -1.33
N THR A 226 -30.91 15.87 -2.66
CA THR A 226 -30.91 17.15 -3.37
C THR A 226 -32.12 17.95 -2.90
N SER A 227 -31.90 18.84 -1.93
CA SER A 227 -32.91 19.80 -1.48
C SER A 227 -33.23 20.72 -2.66
N THR A 228 -34.27 20.36 -3.40
CA THR A 228 -34.85 21.21 -4.44
C THR A 228 -35.67 22.27 -3.73
N SER A 229 -35.13 23.49 -3.63
CA SER A 229 -35.90 24.63 -3.13
C SER A 229 -37.00 24.97 -4.16
N THR A 230 -38.22 24.54 -3.89
CA THR A 230 -39.39 25.10 -4.56
C THR A 230 -39.72 26.39 -3.82
N ILE A 231 -39.38 27.53 -4.43
CA ILE A 231 -39.95 28.82 -4.01
C ILE A 231 -41.34 28.87 -4.63
N GLU A 232 -42.36 28.68 -3.81
CA GLU A 232 -43.74 29.06 -4.13
C GLU A 232 -43.77 30.58 -4.32
N GLY A 233 -44.18 31.01 -5.51
CA GLY A 233 -44.55 32.39 -5.78
C GLY A 233 -46.00 32.62 -5.41
N ASP A 234 -46.20 33.35 -4.31
CA ASP A 234 -47.48 33.92 -3.90
C ASP A 234 -47.50 35.40 -4.35
N ALA A 235 -48.28 35.71 -5.40
CA ALA A 235 -48.95 36.99 -5.69
C ALA A 235 -49.61 36.97 -7.07
#